data_AF-A0A3P1ZE54-F1
#
_entry.id   AF-A0A3P1ZE54-F1
#
_cell.length_a   1.000
_cell.length_b   1.000
_cell.length_c   1.000
_cell.angle_alpha   90.00
_cell.angle_beta   90.00
_cell.angle_gamma   90.00
#
_symmetry.space_group_name_H-M   'P 1'
#
loop_
_entity.id
_entity.type
_entity.pdbx_description
1 polymer ?
#
loop_
_entity_poly.entity_id
_entity_poly.type
_entity_poly.pdbx_seq_one_letter_code
_entity_poly.pdbx_strand_id
1 'polypeptide(L)'
;VGVSESAKYNASPVIFTNNKTMKKINPALSSDKTNSVVVKDSHWNDKKVKSDLEVIGIDDFVKNLPGYKPQNLTMNFMITFLFVISATVIGVFLYVITLQKKSLFGVLKAQGFTNGFLMKMVLAQTFILALIGSLIGLILTLLTSLILPKAVPIQFDVVTLIIFGIVLIFISLVGSLFSVLSIRKIDPLKAIG
;
A
#
# COMPACT_ATOMS: atom_id res chain seq x y z
N VAL A 1 31.74 0.65 21.22
CA VAL A 1 30.37 0.84 21.77
C VAL A 1 29.83 2.08 21.11
N GLY A 2 28.62 2.02 20.56
CA GLY A 2 28.07 3.12 19.78
C GLY A 2 26.55 3.10 19.86
N VAL A 3 25.96 4.29 19.95
CA VAL A 3 24.52 4.46 19.78
C VAL A 3 24.28 4.51 18.27
N SER A 4 23.42 3.64 17.77
CA SER A 4 23.00 3.73 16.37
C SER A 4 21.69 4.49 16.29
N GLU A 5 21.68 5.58 15.53
CA GLU A 5 20.43 6.28 15.21
C GLU A 5 19.65 5.60 14.08
N SER A 6 20.36 4.84 13.22
CA SER A 6 19.78 4.14 12.07
C SER A 6 19.09 2.83 12.46
N ALA A 7 19.54 2.18 13.53
CA ALA A 7 18.86 1.02 14.08
C ALA A 7 17.90 1.47 15.19
N LYS A 8 16.61 1.21 15.00
CA LYS A 8 15.56 1.49 15.98
C LYS A 8 14.72 0.25 16.23
N TYR A 9 14.34 0.03 17.47
CA TYR A 9 13.36 -0.99 17.87
C TYR A 9 12.14 -0.26 18.43
N ASN A 10 10.96 -0.44 17.83
CA ASN A 10 9.74 0.31 18.18
C ASN A 10 9.96 1.84 18.26
N ALA A 11 10.60 2.41 17.24
CA ALA A 11 10.97 3.83 17.16
C ALA A 11 11.92 4.34 18.26
N SER A 12 12.42 3.46 19.15
CA SER A 12 13.44 3.78 20.14
C SER A 12 14.84 3.43 19.64
N PRO A 13 15.87 4.24 19.95
CA PRO A 13 17.24 3.97 19.54
C PRO A 13 17.77 2.70 20.22
N VAL A 14 18.60 1.93 19.51
CA VAL A 14 19.29 0.77 20.08
C VAL A 14 20.77 1.06 20.32
N ILE A 15 21.30 0.54 21.43
CA ILE A 15 22.70 0.72 21.82
C ILE A 15 23.47 -0.56 21.48
N PHE A 16 24.50 -0.43 20.65
CA PHE A 16 25.43 -1.53 20.38
C PHE A 16 26.62 -1.42 21.32
N THR A 17 26.77 -2.40 22.20
CA THR A 17 27.85 -2.44 23.18
C THR A 17 28.52 -3.81 23.23
N ASN A 18 29.74 -3.84 23.77
CA ASN A 18 30.43 -5.10 24.01
C ASN A 18 30.07 -5.62 25.42
N ASN A 19 30.29 -6.91 25.66
CA ASN A 19 29.91 -7.54 26.92
C ASN A 19 30.63 -6.93 28.14
N LYS A 20 31.88 -6.46 27.97
CA LYS A 20 32.67 -5.81 29.02
C LYS A 20 32.07 -4.46 29.45
N THR A 21 31.57 -3.68 28.50
CA THR A 21 30.95 -2.37 28.74
C THR A 21 29.52 -2.52 29.25
N MET A 22 28.76 -3.53 28.79
CA MET A 22 27.43 -3.81 29.33
C MET A 22 27.47 -4.10 30.84
N LYS A 23 28.44 -4.91 31.29
CA LYS A 23 28.67 -5.21 32.71
C LYS A 23 29.00 -3.98 33.57
N LYS A 24 29.65 -2.96 32.99
CA LYS A 24 29.93 -1.70 33.68
C LYS A 24 28.69 -0.82 33.82
N ILE A 25 27.80 -0.83 32.83
CA ILE A 25 26.60 0.02 32.79
C ILE A 25 25.49 -0.56 33.66
N ASN A 26 25.34 -1.88 33.71
CA ASN A 26 24.38 -2.54 34.56
C ASN A 26 25.01 -3.77 35.24
N PRO A 27 25.59 -3.60 36.44
CA PRO A 27 26.24 -4.69 37.19
C PRO A 27 25.30 -5.83 37.59
N ALA A 28 23.98 -5.61 37.57
CA ALA A 28 22.97 -6.63 37.87
C ALA A 28 22.73 -7.61 36.69
N LEU A 29 23.20 -7.30 35.48
CA LEU A 29 23.23 -8.24 34.36
C LEU A 29 24.35 -9.25 34.57
N SER A 30 24.04 -10.34 35.28
CA SER A 30 24.93 -11.50 35.41
C SER A 30 25.20 -12.12 34.04
N SER A 31 26.45 -12.54 33.81
CA SER A 31 26.94 -13.11 32.53
C SER A 31 26.20 -14.36 32.05
N ASP A 32 25.42 -14.99 32.93
CA ASP A 32 24.73 -16.27 32.68
C ASP A 32 23.34 -16.12 32.04
N LYS A 33 22.80 -14.91 31.91
CA LYS A 33 21.46 -14.69 31.34
C LYS A 33 21.55 -14.15 29.92
N THR A 34 21.62 -15.05 28.95
CA THR A 34 21.48 -14.73 27.53
C THR A 34 20.08 -15.11 27.07
N ASN A 35 19.28 -14.13 26.65
CA ASN A 35 17.89 -14.37 26.22
C ASN A 35 17.80 -14.98 24.81
N SER A 36 18.76 -14.68 23.93
CA SER A 36 18.76 -15.17 22.54
C SER A 36 20.12 -15.00 21.89
N VAL A 37 20.50 -15.91 20.99
CA VAL A 37 21.71 -15.82 20.16
C VAL A 37 21.30 -15.85 18.69
N VAL A 38 21.82 -14.93 17.90
CA VAL A 38 21.58 -14.88 16.45
C VAL A 38 22.75 -15.57 15.75
N VAL A 39 22.45 -16.58 14.94
CA VAL A 39 23.43 -17.31 14.13
C VAL A 39 23.04 -17.18 12.66
N LYS A 40 24.01 -16.87 11.81
CA LYS A 40 23.82 -16.82 10.35
C LYS A 40 24.33 -18.14 9.75
N ASP A 41 23.43 -19.09 9.53
CA ASP A 41 23.71 -20.40 8.93
C ASP A 41 22.63 -20.70 7.88
N SER A 42 23.02 -21.22 6.71
CA SER A 42 22.09 -21.61 5.65
C SER A 42 21.37 -22.93 5.93
N HIS A 43 21.92 -23.79 6.80
CA HIS A 43 21.34 -25.09 7.18
C HIS A 43 20.89 -25.08 8.65
N TRP A 44 20.45 -23.91 9.15
CA TRP A 44 20.06 -23.72 10.55
C TRP A 44 18.94 -24.67 10.99
N ASN A 45 18.05 -25.05 10.07
CA ASN A 45 16.86 -25.86 10.35
C ASN A 45 17.18 -27.35 10.58
N ASP A 46 18.36 -27.82 10.17
CA ASP A 46 18.78 -29.22 10.29
C ASP A 46 19.54 -29.50 11.61
N LYS A 47 19.79 -28.45 12.41
CA LYS A 47 20.57 -28.54 13.65
C LYS A 47 19.66 -28.90 14.82
N LYS A 48 19.85 -30.08 15.40
CA LYS A 48 19.21 -30.45 16.67
C LYS A 48 19.86 -29.68 17.82
N VAL A 49 19.10 -28.78 18.42
CA VAL A 49 19.49 -28.06 19.63
C VAL A 49 18.88 -28.76 20.85
N LYS A 50 19.47 -28.56 22.04
CA LYS A 50 18.94 -29.12 23.29
C LYS A 50 17.47 -28.70 23.50
N SER A 51 16.71 -29.52 24.23
CA SER A 51 15.26 -29.36 24.43
C SER A 51 14.83 -28.10 25.20
N ASP A 52 15.78 -27.40 25.81
CA ASP A 52 15.61 -26.13 26.53
C ASP A 52 15.74 -24.89 25.64
N LEU A 53 16.07 -25.06 24.35
CA LEU A 53 16.30 -23.98 23.39
C LEU A 53 15.38 -24.12 22.19
N GLU A 54 14.76 -23.01 21.80
CA GLU A 54 13.93 -22.93 20.60
C GLU A 54 14.74 -22.30 19.45
N VAL A 55 14.72 -22.95 18.29
CA VAL A 55 15.31 -22.40 17.06
C VAL A 55 14.18 -21.84 16.22
N ILE A 56 14.20 -20.53 16.02
CA ILE A 56 13.20 -19.81 15.23
C ILE A 56 13.88 -19.10 14.07
N GLY A 57 13.22 -19.11 12.91
CA GLY A 57 13.64 -18.30 11.77
C GLY A 57 13.51 -16.82 12.10
N ILE A 58 14.34 -15.98 11.47
CA ILE A 58 14.29 -14.52 11.69
C ILE A 58 12.92 -13.94 11.33
N ASP A 59 12.27 -14.47 10.28
CA ASP A 59 10.95 -14.02 9.86
C ASP A 59 9.86 -14.35 10.89
N ASP A 60 9.95 -15.53 11.51
CA ASP A 60 9.00 -15.95 12.54
C ASP A 60 9.26 -15.24 13.86
N PHE A 61 10.52 -14.99 14.21
CA PHE A 61 10.87 -14.11 15.31
C PHE A 61 10.24 -12.72 15.14
N VAL A 62 10.38 -12.11 13.96
CA VAL A 62 9.77 -10.80 13.65
C VAL A 62 8.24 -10.85 13.76
N LYS A 63 7.60 -11.89 13.21
CA LYS A 63 6.14 -12.07 13.31
C LYS A 63 5.64 -12.29 14.74
N ASN A 64 6.48 -12.86 15.59
CA ASN A 64 6.17 -13.14 17.00
C ASN A 64 6.49 -11.97 17.93
N LEU A 65 7.10 -10.90 17.44
CA LEU A 65 7.31 -9.69 18.24
C LEU A 65 5.95 -9.15 18.75
N PRO A 66 5.84 -8.84 20.06
CA PRO A 66 4.61 -8.29 20.60
C PRO A 66 4.28 -6.97 19.91
N GLY A 67 3.08 -6.88 19.34
CA GLY A 67 2.61 -5.72 18.58
C GLY A 67 2.78 -5.79 17.05
N TYR A 68 3.60 -6.70 16.50
CA TYR A 68 3.79 -6.79 15.04
C TYR A 68 2.50 -7.14 14.29
N LYS A 69 1.81 -8.22 14.71
CA LYS A 69 0.56 -8.67 14.06
C LYS A 69 -0.55 -7.62 14.16
N PRO A 70 -0.88 -7.06 15.35
CA PRO A 70 -1.90 -6.02 15.46
C PRO A 70 -1.59 -4.75 14.66
N GLN A 71 -0.31 -4.33 14.63
CA GLN A 71 0.13 -3.16 13.88
C GLN A 71 -0.06 -3.34 12.38
N ASN A 72 0.42 -4.47 11.83
CA ASN A 72 0.24 -4.77 10.42
C ASN A 72 -1.22 -4.96 10.02
N LEU A 73 -2.04 -5.57 10.89
CA LEU A 73 -3.47 -5.70 10.65
C LEU A 73 -4.12 -4.31 10.54
N THR A 74 -3.83 -3.42 11.47
CA THR A 74 -4.37 -2.05 11.47
C THR A 74 -3.90 -1.27 10.24
N MET A 75 -2.61 -1.38 9.88
CA MET A 75 -2.06 -0.73 8.69
C MET A 75 -2.70 -1.25 7.39
N ASN A 76 -2.79 -2.57 7.24
CA ASN A 76 -3.41 -3.18 6.07
C ASN A 76 -4.91 -2.85 5.98
N PHE A 77 -5.60 -2.75 7.12
CA PHE A 77 -6.98 -2.29 7.17
C PHE A 77 -7.12 -0.86 6.64
N MET A 78 -6.29 0.08 7.12
CA MET A 78 -6.30 1.47 6.63
C MET A 78 -6.03 1.55 5.12
N ILE A 79 -5.01 0.82 4.64
CA ILE A 79 -4.66 0.77 3.21
C ILE A 79 -5.84 0.24 2.38
N THR A 80 -6.41 -0.90 2.77
CA THR A 80 -7.53 -1.53 2.07
C THR A 80 -8.76 -0.63 2.07
N PHE A 81 -9.05 0.01 3.21
CA PHE A 81 -10.18 0.92 3.35
C PHE A 81 -10.05 2.16 2.46
N LEU A 82 -8.84 2.73 2.37
CA LEU A 82 -8.55 3.82 1.43
C LEU A 82 -8.83 3.43 -0.01
N PHE A 83 -8.42 2.22 -0.43
CA PHE A 83 -8.74 1.72 -1.77
C PHE A 83 -10.25 1.60 -2.02
N VAL A 84 -11.02 1.14 -1.03
CA VAL A 84 -12.50 1.04 -1.14
C VAL A 84 -13.14 2.42 -1.28
N ILE A 85 -12.69 3.40 -0.50
CA ILE A 85 -13.17 4.78 -0.61
C ILE A 85 -12.81 5.35 -1.98
N SER A 86 -11.56 5.20 -2.42
CA SER A 86 -11.11 5.64 -3.75
C SER A 86 -11.94 5.02 -4.87
N ALA A 87 -12.21 3.71 -4.82
CA ALA A 87 -13.07 3.01 -5.77
C ALA A 87 -14.46 3.65 -5.88
N THR A 88 -15.08 3.89 -4.73
CA THR A 88 -16.43 4.45 -4.61
C THR A 88 -16.46 5.87 -5.16
N VAL A 89 -15.53 6.70 -4.73
CA VAL A 89 -15.41 8.11 -5.15
C VAL A 89 -15.20 8.21 -6.66
N ILE A 90 -14.26 7.43 -7.21
CA ILE A 90 -14.00 7.41 -8.66
C ILE A 90 -15.24 6.94 -9.43
N GLY A 91 -15.91 5.88 -8.98
CA GLY A 91 -17.13 5.38 -9.61
C GLY A 91 -18.24 6.44 -9.67
N VAL A 92 -18.48 7.14 -8.56
CA VAL A 92 -19.48 8.23 -8.48
C VAL A 92 -19.08 9.39 -9.39
N PHE A 93 -17.82 9.84 -9.37
CA PHE A 93 -17.37 10.93 -10.23
C PHE A 93 -17.51 10.58 -11.72
N LEU A 94 -17.08 9.38 -12.12
CA LEU A 94 -17.23 8.93 -13.50
C LEU A 94 -18.70 8.80 -13.91
N TYR A 95 -19.58 8.40 -13.00
CA TYR A 95 -21.02 8.37 -13.25
C TYR A 95 -21.59 9.77 -13.50
N VAL A 96 -21.26 10.73 -12.63
CA VAL A 96 -21.69 12.13 -12.77
C VAL A 96 -21.18 12.74 -14.07
N ILE A 97 -19.90 12.54 -14.41
CA ILE A 97 -19.32 13.05 -15.66
C ILE A 97 -20.03 12.46 -16.90
N THR A 98 -20.34 11.16 -16.88
CA THR A 98 -21.07 10.53 -18.00
C THR A 98 -22.49 11.05 -18.13
N LEU A 99 -23.19 11.31 -17.02
CA LEU A 99 -24.51 11.94 -17.07
C LEU A 99 -24.46 13.38 -17.60
N GLN A 100 -23.46 14.17 -17.21
CA GLN A 100 -23.27 15.53 -17.74
C GLN A 100 -23.02 15.51 -19.25
N LYS A 101 -22.36 14.47 -19.78
CA LYS A 101 -22.12 14.26 -21.21
C LYS A 101 -23.28 13.59 -21.96
N LYS A 102 -24.47 13.48 -21.36
CA LYS A 102 -25.62 12.77 -21.95
C LYS A 102 -26.02 13.30 -23.33
N SER A 103 -26.06 14.63 -23.51
CA SER A 103 -26.40 15.24 -24.80
C SER A 103 -25.37 14.88 -25.89
N LEU A 104 -24.07 14.97 -25.55
CA LEU A 104 -22.98 14.57 -26.45
C LEU A 104 -23.11 13.10 -26.88
N PHE A 105 -23.39 12.18 -25.95
CA PHE A 105 -23.62 10.78 -26.29
C PHE A 105 -24.90 10.57 -27.10
N GLY A 106 -25.94 11.38 -26.89
CA GLY A 106 -27.15 11.38 -27.71
C GLY A 106 -26.87 11.71 -29.17
N VAL A 107 -26.10 12.77 -29.43
CA VAL A 107 -25.67 13.17 -30.78
C VAL A 107 -24.81 12.09 -31.43
N LEU A 108 -23.83 11.52 -30.71
CA LEU A 108 -23.00 10.44 -31.25
C LEU A 108 -23.83 9.19 -31.58
N LYS A 109 -24.81 8.82 -30.76
CA LYS A 109 -25.72 7.72 -31.10
C LYS A 109 -26.58 8.03 -32.31
N ALA A 110 -27.07 9.27 -32.45
CA ALA A 110 -27.83 9.70 -33.62
C ALA A 110 -26.98 9.67 -34.91
N GLN A 111 -25.68 9.89 -34.80
CA GLN A 111 -24.71 9.74 -35.89
C GLN A 111 -24.36 8.26 -36.20
N GLY A 112 -24.94 7.29 -35.49
CA GLY A 112 -24.76 5.86 -35.74
C GLY A 112 -23.70 5.17 -34.89
N PHE A 113 -23.11 5.83 -33.89
CA PHE A 113 -22.16 5.18 -32.98
C PHE A 113 -22.87 4.17 -32.07
N THR A 114 -22.32 2.95 -31.99
CA THR A 114 -22.87 1.89 -31.14
C THR A 114 -22.60 2.15 -29.66
N ASN A 115 -23.46 1.63 -28.78
CA ASN A 115 -23.23 1.68 -27.33
C ASN A 115 -21.85 1.09 -26.96
N GLY A 116 -21.44 -0.01 -27.59
CA GLY A 116 -20.14 -0.64 -27.32
C GLY A 116 -18.94 0.26 -27.64
N PHE A 117 -19.02 1.06 -28.71
CA PHE A 117 -17.99 2.04 -29.02
C PHE A 117 -17.89 3.14 -27.95
N LEU A 118 -19.04 3.69 -27.52
CA LEU A 118 -19.09 4.71 -26.47
C LEU A 118 -18.58 4.17 -25.13
N MET A 119 -18.90 2.93 -24.80
CA MET A 119 -18.38 2.25 -23.61
C MET A 119 -16.86 2.13 -23.64
N LYS A 120 -16.28 1.69 -24.77
CA LYS A 120 -14.82 1.60 -24.95
C LYS A 120 -14.15 2.96 -24.83
N MET A 121 -14.76 4.01 -25.36
CA MET A 121 -14.27 5.39 -25.23
C MET A 121 -14.18 5.83 -23.76
N VAL A 122 -15.24 5.57 -22.97
CA VAL A 122 -15.24 5.91 -21.53
C VAL A 122 -14.22 5.08 -20.75
N LEU A 123 -14.06 3.80 -21.07
CA LEU A 123 -13.03 2.96 -20.47
C LEU A 123 -11.61 3.46 -20.78
N ALA A 124 -11.34 3.84 -22.03
CA ALA A 124 -10.05 4.40 -22.43
C ALA A 124 -9.79 5.76 -21.76
N GLN A 125 -10.80 6.64 -21.69
CA GLN A 125 -10.71 7.91 -20.97
C GLN A 125 -10.40 7.67 -19.48
N THR A 126 -11.08 6.70 -18.86
CA THR A 126 -10.86 6.34 -17.46
C THR A 126 -9.45 5.82 -17.23
N PHE A 127 -8.95 4.96 -18.12
CA PHE A 127 -7.58 4.44 -18.03
C PHE A 127 -6.55 5.57 -18.05
N ILE A 128 -6.67 6.50 -19.00
CA ILE A 128 -5.76 7.65 -19.12
C ILE A 128 -5.84 8.53 -17.87
N LEU A 129 -7.05 8.80 -17.38
CA LEU A 129 -7.27 9.61 -16.19
C LEU A 129 -6.67 8.95 -14.94
N ALA A 130 -6.83 7.63 -14.79
CA ALA A 130 -6.27 6.86 -13.69
C ALA A 130 -4.74 6.79 -13.75
N LEU A 131 -4.17 6.64 -14.96
CA LEU A 131 -2.73 6.65 -15.16
C LEU A 131 -2.11 7.99 -14.77
N ILE A 132 -2.66 9.10 -15.29
CA ILE A 132 -2.19 10.45 -14.97
C ILE A 132 -2.39 10.75 -13.48
N GLY A 133 -3.56 10.42 -12.93
CA GLY A 133 -3.85 10.60 -11.51
C GLY A 133 -2.90 9.82 -10.60
N SER A 134 -2.58 8.57 -10.95
CA SER A 134 -1.62 7.76 -10.21
C SER A 134 -0.20 8.33 -10.29
N LEU A 135 0.23 8.83 -11.46
CA LEU A 135 1.53 9.48 -11.61
C LEU A 135 1.64 10.74 -10.76
N ILE A 136 0.60 11.58 -10.79
CA ILE A 136 0.51 12.76 -9.93
C ILE A 136 0.55 12.36 -8.46
N GLY A 137 -0.22 11.35 -8.05
CA GLY A 137 -0.22 10.83 -6.68
C GLY A 137 1.16 10.32 -6.21
N LEU A 138 1.90 9.63 -7.09
CA LEU A 138 3.29 9.23 -6.81
C LEU A 138 4.20 10.43 -6.60
N ILE A 139 4.12 11.46 -7.45
CA ILE A 139 4.89 12.70 -7.29
C ILE A 139 4.57 13.37 -5.95
N LEU A 140 3.29 13.52 -5.60
CA LEU A 140 2.89 14.09 -4.31
C LEU A 140 3.37 13.26 -3.11
N THR A 141 3.41 11.94 -3.24
CA THR A 141 3.92 11.05 -2.19
C THR A 141 5.42 11.28 -1.96
N LEU A 142 6.19 11.40 -3.04
CA LEU A 142 7.62 11.71 -2.97
C LEU A 142 7.87 13.10 -2.37
N LEU A 143 7.09 14.11 -2.77
CA LEU A 143 7.19 15.46 -2.21
C LEU A 143 6.86 15.48 -0.70
N THR A 144 5.85 14.71 -0.30
CA THR A 144 5.45 14.60 1.11
C THR A 144 6.57 14.00 1.96
N SER A 145 7.33 13.04 1.41
CA SER A 145 8.51 12.49 2.09
C SER A 145 9.58 13.52 2.43
N LEU A 146 9.69 14.59 1.66
CA LEU A 146 10.69 15.65 1.90
C LEU A 146 10.29 16.56 3.06
N ILE A 147 8.99 16.66 3.34
CA ILE A 147 8.42 17.51 4.38
C ILE A 147 8.34 16.76 5.73
N LEU A 148 8.27 15.43 5.69
CA LEU A 148 8.14 14.61 6.88
C LEU A 148 9.39 14.66 7.79
N PRO A 149 9.23 14.77 9.12
CA PRO A 149 10.35 14.74 10.05
C PRO A 149 11.13 13.43 9.97
N LYS A 150 12.46 13.49 10.16
CA LYS A 150 13.35 12.29 10.22
C LYS A 150 12.96 11.25 11.27
N ALA A 151 12.11 11.63 12.23
CA ALA A 151 11.58 10.75 13.25
C ALA A 151 10.57 9.73 12.69
N VAL A 152 9.89 10.04 11.58
CA VAL A 152 8.90 9.15 10.97
C VAL A 152 9.64 8.16 10.06
N PRO A 153 9.66 6.86 10.39
CA PRO A 153 10.37 5.86 9.59
C PRO A 153 9.55 5.54 8.34
N ILE A 154 9.94 6.11 7.21
CA ILE A 154 9.32 5.84 5.90
C ILE A 154 10.31 5.09 5.04
N GLN A 155 9.85 4.00 4.43
CA GLN A 155 10.61 3.24 3.46
C GLN A 155 9.78 3.07 2.20
N PHE A 156 10.37 3.43 1.06
CA PHE A 156 9.74 3.24 -0.25
C PHE A 156 10.25 1.94 -0.85
N ASP A 157 9.37 0.96 -0.92
CA ASP A 157 9.59 -0.22 -1.75
C ASP A 157 9.01 0.03 -3.14
N VAL A 158 9.88 0.08 -4.15
CA VAL A 158 9.49 0.41 -5.54
C VAL A 158 8.48 -0.60 -6.09
N VAL A 159 8.63 -1.88 -5.74
CA VAL A 159 7.73 -2.94 -6.18
C VAL A 159 6.33 -2.71 -5.60
N THR A 160 6.23 -2.45 -4.29
CA THR A 160 4.96 -2.13 -3.62
C THR A 160 4.29 -0.88 -4.21
N LEU A 161 5.06 0.17 -4.49
CA LEU A 161 4.53 1.39 -5.13
C LEU A 161 3.93 1.11 -6.51
N ILE A 162 4.61 0.30 -7.33
CA ILE A 162 4.10 -0.10 -8.65
C ILE A 162 2.83 -0.95 -8.50
N ILE A 163 2.81 -1.91 -7.56
CA ILE A 163 1.64 -2.73 -7.28
C ILE A 163 0.44 -1.84 -6.91
N PHE A 164 0.63 -0.88 -6.00
CA PHE A 164 -0.44 0.04 -5.60
C PHE A 164 -0.92 0.92 -6.76
N GLY A 165 -0.02 1.40 -7.62
CA GLY A 165 -0.39 2.13 -8.83
C GLY A 165 -1.24 1.29 -9.79
N ILE A 166 -0.85 0.04 -10.04
CA ILE A 166 -1.63 -0.89 -10.88
C ILE A 166 -2.99 -1.17 -10.25
N VAL A 167 -3.04 -1.39 -8.93
CA VAL A 167 -4.30 -1.62 -8.19
C VAL A 167 -5.23 -0.41 -8.29
N LEU A 168 -4.71 0.83 -8.18
CA LEU A 168 -5.52 2.04 -8.37
C LEU A 168 -6.11 2.13 -9.78
N ILE A 169 -5.31 1.83 -10.82
CA ILE A 169 -5.79 1.83 -12.20
C ILE A 169 -6.88 0.78 -12.38
N PHE A 170 -6.65 -0.44 -11.88
CA PHE A 170 -7.62 -1.53 -11.95
C PHE A 170 -8.93 -1.16 -11.24
N ILE A 171 -8.86 -0.63 -10.02
CA ILE A 171 -10.01 -0.18 -9.26
C ILE A 171 -10.77 0.94 -9.99
N SER A 172 -10.06 1.86 -10.63
CA SER A 172 -10.67 2.95 -11.40
C SER A 172 -11.48 2.41 -12.58
N LEU A 173 -10.92 1.43 -13.30
CA LEU A 173 -11.62 0.71 -14.37
C LEU A 173 -12.84 -0.04 -13.83
N VAL A 174 -12.70 -0.72 -12.70
CA VAL A 174 -13.81 -1.41 -12.04
C VAL A 174 -14.92 -0.42 -11.64
N GLY A 175 -14.58 0.71 -11.03
CA GLY A 175 -15.51 1.76 -10.66
C GLY A 175 -16.24 2.39 -11.85
N SER A 176 -15.57 2.44 -13.02
CA SER A 176 -16.16 2.98 -14.24
C SER A 176 -17.29 2.13 -14.82
N LEU A 177 -17.39 0.84 -14.48
CA LEU A 177 -18.48 -0.03 -14.98
C LEU A 177 -19.86 0.54 -14.65
N PHE A 178 -20.04 1.14 -13.46
CA PHE A 178 -21.28 1.81 -13.09
C PHE A 178 -21.62 2.96 -14.03
N SER A 179 -20.62 3.73 -14.43
CA SER A 179 -20.75 4.82 -15.41
C SER A 179 -21.10 4.29 -16.80
N VAL A 180 -20.42 3.23 -17.24
CA VAL A 180 -20.65 2.60 -18.55
C VAL A 180 -22.08 2.06 -18.70
N LEU A 181 -22.66 1.48 -17.63
CA LEU A 181 -24.05 1.01 -17.64
C LEU A 181 -25.06 2.14 -17.86
N SER A 182 -24.76 3.36 -17.41
CA SER A 182 -25.63 4.52 -17.60
C SER A 182 -25.75 4.94 -19.07
N ILE A 183 -24.72 4.70 -19.89
CA ILE A 183 -24.68 5.04 -21.33
C ILE A 183 -25.80 4.32 -22.08
N ARG A 184 -26.10 3.07 -21.73
CA ARG A 184 -27.18 2.29 -22.37
C ARG A 184 -28.55 2.92 -22.17
N LYS A 185 -28.78 3.63 -21.07
CA LYS A 185 -30.05 4.28 -20.72
C LYS A 185 -30.25 5.64 -21.42
N ILE A 186 -29.26 6.12 -22.17
CA ILE A 186 -29.34 7.38 -22.90
C ILE A 186 -30.13 7.17 -24.19
N ASP A 187 -31.32 7.74 -24.25
CA ASP A 187 -32.19 7.83 -25.42
C ASP A 187 -31.79 9.04 -26.29
N PRO A 188 -31.41 8.86 -27.57
CA PRO A 188 -31.02 9.95 -28.47
C PRO A 188 -32.12 11.00 -28.65
N LEU A 189 -33.39 10.59 -28.74
CA LEU A 189 -34.52 11.48 -29.02
C LEU A 189 -34.78 12.47 -27.87
N LYS A 190 -34.56 12.02 -26.63
CA LYS A 190 -34.69 12.84 -25.40
C LYS A 190 -33.42 13.59 -25.00
N ALA A 191 -32.31 13.36 -25.72
CA ALA A 191 -31.02 13.97 -25.40
C ALA A 191 -30.68 15.16 -26.30
N ILE A 192 -31.37 15.28 -27.44
CA ILE A 192 -31.20 16.33 -28.45
C ILE A 192 -32.41 17.29 -28.45
N GLY A 193 -33.58 16.84 -27.97
CA GLY A 193 -34.79 17.64 -27.75
C GLY A 193 -35.02 17.95 -26.29
#